data_AF-A0A2G9TFD8-F1
#
_entry.id   AF-A0A2G9TFD8-F1
#
_cell.length_a   1.000
_cell.length_b   1.000
_cell.length_c   1.000
_cell.angle_alpha   90.00
_cell.angle_beta   90.00
_cell.angle_gamma   90.00
#
_symmetry.space_group_name_H-M   'P 1'
#
loop_
_entity.id
_entity.type
_entity.pdbx_description
1 polymer ?
#
loop_
_entity_poly.entity_id
_entity_poly.type
_entity_poly.pdbx_seq_one_letter_code
_entity_poly.pdbx_strand_id
1 'polypeptide(L)'
;GWKTGINSGISSGHDLDLIKIGQARNKIMDIKLNQVSDSVSGQTVVDPKGYLTDLQSMIPQYGGDINDVKKARMLLKSVRETNPKHPPAWIASARLEEVVGKLQVARHLIMEGCEKNKKSEDMWLEAVRLHPPETAKAIVANAVRAMPHSVRLWMKTAEIETDLKAKKKVFRKALEQIPTSVRLWKAAIELEEPDDARVLLTRAVECCSSSTELWLALARLETYENARKVLNKAREHIPTDRQIWLCAARLEETRGQKDMVDRIVQK
;
A
#
# COMPACT_ATOMS: atom_id res chain seq x y z
N GLY A 1 17.50 -47.65 51.08
CA GLY A 1 18.05 -47.98 52.41
C GLY A 1 17.47 -47.03 53.42
N TRP A 2 16.82 -47.56 54.45
CA TRP A 2 16.06 -46.83 55.45
C TRP A 2 16.99 -45.96 56.30
N LYS A 3 16.63 -44.70 56.57
CA LYS A 3 17.29 -43.88 57.61
C LYS A 3 16.39 -43.85 58.84
N THR A 4 16.80 -44.62 59.84
CA THR A 4 16.27 -44.66 61.19
C THR A 4 16.55 -43.36 61.92
N GLY A 5 15.51 -42.75 62.48
CA GLY A 5 15.65 -41.71 63.49
C GLY A 5 16.10 -42.31 64.82
N ILE A 6 17.02 -41.64 65.49
CA ILE A 6 17.28 -41.82 66.92
C ILE A 6 17.19 -40.44 67.54
N ASN A 7 16.20 -40.31 68.42
CA ASN A 7 15.91 -39.15 69.25
C ASN A 7 16.48 -39.46 70.65
N SER A 8 17.31 -38.59 71.21
CA SER A 8 17.79 -38.70 72.59
C SER A 8 18.08 -37.34 73.20
N GLY A 9 17.38 -37.05 74.31
CA GLY A 9 17.93 -36.33 75.46
C GLY A 9 17.81 -34.81 75.48
N ILE A 10 16.90 -34.30 76.30
CA ILE A 10 16.67 -32.89 76.64
C ILE A 10 17.83 -32.34 77.50
N SER A 11 18.40 -31.19 77.12
CA SER A 11 19.04 -30.27 78.07
C SER A 11 18.79 -28.82 77.61
N SER A 12 18.40 -27.98 78.57
CA SER A 12 18.08 -26.57 78.41
C SER A 12 19.27 -25.76 77.91
N GLY A 13 19.11 -25.14 76.74
CA GLY A 13 20.04 -24.15 76.20
C GLY A 13 19.93 -24.05 74.68
N HIS A 14 19.06 -23.15 74.20
CA HIS A 14 18.87 -22.80 72.79
C HIS A 14 18.68 -24.00 71.82
N ASP A 15 17.42 -24.28 71.48
CA ASP A 15 17.07 -25.16 70.35
C ASP A 15 17.57 -24.51 69.04
N LEU A 16 18.80 -24.85 68.65
CA LEU A 16 19.50 -24.29 67.49
C LEU A 16 18.90 -24.90 66.23
N ASP A 17 17.92 -24.20 65.68
CA ASP A 17 17.24 -24.58 64.44
C ASP A 17 18.22 -24.49 63.25
N LEU A 18 18.85 -25.61 62.93
CA LEU A 18 19.85 -25.75 61.86
C LEU A 18 19.29 -25.34 60.48
N ILE A 19 17.97 -25.45 60.29
CA ILE A 19 17.29 -25.00 59.06
C ILE A 19 17.28 -23.47 59.00
N LYS A 20 16.98 -22.79 60.12
CA LYS A 20 17.07 -21.33 60.21
C LYS A 20 18.50 -20.84 60.02
N ILE A 21 19.49 -21.55 60.56
CA ILE A 21 20.91 -21.23 60.36
C ILE A 21 21.30 -21.41 58.88
N GLY A 22 20.84 -22.46 58.22
CA GLY A 22 21.05 -22.68 56.78
C GLY A 22 20.37 -21.63 55.90
N GLN A 23 19.13 -21.25 56.21
CA GLN A 23 18.42 -20.17 55.54
C GLN A 23 19.09 -18.80 55.77
N ALA A 24 19.58 -18.54 56.99
CA ALA A 24 20.32 -17.33 57.30
C ALA A 24 21.63 -17.29 56.48
N ARG A 25 22.35 -18.41 56.38
CA ARG A 25 23.56 -18.52 55.55
C ARG A 25 23.26 -18.31 54.06
N ASN A 26 22.15 -18.87 53.55
CA ASN A 26 21.72 -18.66 52.17
C ASN A 26 21.34 -17.20 51.89
N LYS A 27 20.61 -16.53 52.80
CA LYS A 27 20.32 -15.10 52.67
C LYS A 27 21.59 -14.25 52.66
N ILE A 28 22.58 -14.58 53.51
CA ILE A 28 23.88 -13.89 53.51
C ILE A 28 24.62 -14.12 52.18
N MET A 29 24.54 -15.33 51.64
CA MET A 29 25.09 -15.65 50.33
C MET A 29 24.40 -14.86 49.21
N ASP A 30 23.06 -14.80 49.21
CA ASP A 30 22.28 -14.00 48.25
C ASP A 30 22.63 -12.52 48.33
N ILE A 31 22.82 -11.97 49.54
CA ILE A 31 23.25 -10.57 49.72
C ILE A 31 24.63 -10.34 49.10
N LYS A 32 25.59 -11.25 49.33
CA LYS A 32 26.93 -11.14 48.72
C LYS A 32 26.89 -11.30 47.20
N LEU A 33 26.05 -12.21 46.70
CA LEU A 33 25.84 -12.40 45.27
C LEU A 33 25.22 -11.17 44.63
N ASN A 34 24.22 -10.55 45.27
CA ASN A 34 23.61 -9.30 44.79
C ASN A 34 24.62 -8.15 44.80
N GLN A 35 25.46 -8.03 45.84
CA GLN A 35 26.51 -7.01 45.89
C GLN A 35 27.53 -7.14 44.75
N VAL A 36 27.90 -8.39 44.40
CA VAL A 36 28.74 -8.68 43.24
C VAL A 36 27.95 -8.44 41.93
N SER A 37 26.68 -8.79 41.89
CA SER A 37 25.77 -8.63 40.75
C SER A 37 25.54 -7.15 40.40
N ASP A 38 25.41 -6.28 41.39
CA ASP A 38 25.23 -4.83 41.23
C ASP A 38 26.46 -4.17 40.59
N SER A 39 27.63 -4.80 40.73
CA SER A 39 28.86 -4.37 40.07
C SER A 39 28.97 -4.84 38.61
N VAL A 40 28.10 -5.77 38.19
CA VAL A 40 28.05 -6.31 36.82
C VAL A 40 27.04 -5.50 36.01
N SER A 41 27.53 -4.50 35.29
CA SER A 41 26.73 -3.78 34.29
C SER A 41 26.42 -4.68 33.07
N GLY A 42 25.24 -4.51 32.46
CA GLY A 42 24.82 -5.27 31.27
C GLY A 42 23.86 -6.43 31.53
N GLN A 43 23.40 -6.63 32.75
CA GLN A 43 22.30 -7.56 33.02
C GLN A 43 20.98 -7.00 32.47
N THR A 44 20.28 -7.80 31.65
CA THR A 44 18.96 -7.42 31.12
C THR A 44 17.89 -8.21 31.86
N VAL A 45 17.05 -7.50 32.63
CA VAL A 45 15.86 -8.06 33.26
C VAL A 45 14.65 -7.47 32.55
N VAL A 46 13.86 -8.33 31.91
CA VAL A 46 12.59 -7.91 31.31
C VAL A 46 11.54 -7.89 32.42
N ASP A 47 10.81 -6.78 32.57
CA ASP A 47 9.68 -6.71 33.49
C ASP A 47 8.59 -7.71 33.06
N PRO A 48 8.28 -8.74 33.86
CA PRO A 48 7.26 -9.72 33.50
C PRO A 48 5.89 -9.10 33.27
N LYS A 49 5.55 -8.01 33.96
CA LYS A 49 4.25 -7.34 33.81
C LYS A 49 4.18 -6.51 32.54
N GLY A 50 5.23 -5.73 32.25
CA GLY A 50 5.38 -5.03 30.97
C GLY A 50 5.35 -5.99 29.79
N TYR A 51 6.11 -7.09 29.86
CA TYR A 51 6.16 -8.10 28.81
C TYR A 51 4.80 -8.77 28.54
N LEU A 52 4.06 -9.11 29.59
CA LEU A 52 2.70 -9.68 29.43
C LEU A 52 1.70 -8.66 28.86
N THR A 53 1.84 -7.38 29.22
CA THR A 53 1.00 -6.30 28.68
C THR A 53 1.28 -6.10 27.19
N ASP A 54 2.56 -6.12 26.81
CA ASP A 54 2.97 -6.05 25.41
C ASP A 54 2.48 -7.26 24.62
N LEU A 55 2.58 -8.48 25.16
CA LEU A 55 2.04 -9.68 24.52
C LEU A 55 0.52 -9.61 24.33
N GLN A 56 -0.21 -9.09 25.31
CA GLN A 56 -1.66 -8.90 25.21
C GLN A 56 -2.02 -7.89 24.10
N SER A 57 -1.18 -6.87 23.90
CA SER A 57 -1.36 -5.88 22.82
C SER A 57 -1.10 -6.47 21.42
N MET A 58 -0.31 -7.54 21.32
CA MET A 58 0.04 -8.21 20.05
C MET A 58 -1.00 -9.24 19.58
N ILE A 59 -1.99 -9.58 20.40
CA ILE A 59 -3.03 -10.54 20.02
C ILE A 59 -3.90 -9.92 18.92
N PRO A 60 -3.95 -10.52 17.71
CA PRO A 60 -4.79 -10.00 16.64
C PRO A 60 -6.26 -10.02 17.06
N GLN A 61 -6.89 -8.84 17.13
CA GLN A 61 -8.32 -8.70 17.44
C GLN A 61 -9.23 -9.35 16.37
N TYR A 62 -8.69 -9.61 15.18
CA TYR A 62 -9.38 -10.17 14.01
C TYR A 62 -8.91 -11.59 13.66
N GLY A 63 -8.65 -12.43 14.66
CA GLY A 63 -8.42 -13.86 14.45
C GLY A 63 -9.75 -14.61 14.35
N GLY A 64 -10.24 -14.87 13.14
CA GLY A 64 -11.38 -15.78 12.94
C GLY A 64 -11.09 -17.18 13.49
N ASP A 65 -12.14 -17.97 13.75
CA ASP A 65 -12.00 -19.32 14.32
C ASP A 65 -10.97 -20.15 13.55
N ILE A 66 -9.94 -20.62 14.26
CA ILE A 66 -8.80 -21.35 13.66
C ILE A 66 -9.26 -22.57 12.85
N ASN A 67 -10.37 -23.19 13.24
CA ASN A 67 -10.95 -24.33 12.52
C ASN A 67 -11.57 -23.91 11.19
N ASP A 68 -12.26 -22.77 11.14
CA ASP A 68 -12.87 -22.28 9.91
C ASP A 68 -11.82 -21.71 8.96
N VAL A 69 -10.75 -21.11 9.49
CA VAL A 69 -9.55 -20.76 8.72
C VAL A 69 -8.94 -22.00 8.05
N LYS A 70 -8.84 -23.12 8.76
CA LYS A 70 -8.32 -24.39 8.18
C LYS A 70 -9.22 -24.92 7.08
N LYS A 71 -10.55 -24.92 7.29
CA LYS A 71 -11.52 -25.32 6.25
C LYS A 71 -11.44 -24.41 5.02
N ALA A 72 -11.41 -23.10 5.22
CA ALA A 72 -11.28 -22.11 4.14
C ALA A 72 -9.97 -22.31 3.34
N ARG A 73 -8.85 -22.59 4.02
CA ARG A 73 -7.58 -22.91 3.36
C ARG A 73 -7.68 -24.17 2.49
N MET A 74 -8.33 -25.22 2.98
CA MET A 74 -8.53 -26.45 2.20
C MET A 74 -9.43 -26.20 0.97
N LEU A 75 -10.53 -25.48 1.15
CA LEU A 75 -11.44 -25.13 0.05
C LEU A 75 -10.71 -24.30 -1.02
N LEU A 76 -10.05 -23.22 -0.61
CA LEU A 76 -9.34 -22.34 -1.55
C LEU A 76 -8.15 -23.05 -2.23
N LYS A 77 -7.50 -23.99 -1.53
CA LYS A 77 -6.50 -24.89 -2.13
C LYS A 77 -7.09 -25.77 -3.22
N SER A 78 -8.24 -26.39 -2.97
CA SER A 78 -8.95 -27.18 -3.99
C SER A 78 -9.36 -26.31 -5.18
N VAL A 79 -9.85 -25.08 -4.94
CA VAL A 79 -10.29 -24.16 -6.01
C VAL A 79 -9.11 -23.73 -6.90
N ARG A 80 -7.94 -23.41 -6.33
CA ARG A 80 -6.77 -23.02 -7.14
C ARG A 80 -6.14 -24.20 -7.91
N GLU A 81 -6.24 -25.42 -7.38
CA GLU A 81 -5.75 -26.63 -8.04
C GLU A 81 -6.66 -27.05 -9.20
N THR A 82 -7.97 -26.98 -8.99
CA THR A 82 -8.96 -27.27 -10.04
C THR A 82 -8.98 -26.20 -11.12
N ASN A 83 -8.84 -24.92 -10.75
CA ASN A 83 -8.90 -23.79 -11.68
C ASN A 83 -7.68 -22.85 -11.55
N PRO A 84 -6.50 -23.23 -12.07
CA PRO A 84 -5.29 -22.40 -11.96
C PRO A 84 -5.39 -21.03 -12.65
N LYS A 85 -6.25 -20.91 -13.66
CA LYS A 85 -6.45 -19.68 -14.45
C LYS A 85 -7.40 -18.68 -13.79
N HIS A 86 -8.07 -19.02 -12.70
CA HIS A 86 -9.07 -18.17 -12.06
C HIS A 86 -8.42 -17.16 -11.09
N PRO A 87 -8.29 -15.85 -11.44
CA PRO A 87 -7.58 -14.89 -10.61
C PRO A 87 -8.18 -14.68 -9.21
N PRO A 88 -9.51 -14.60 -9.02
CA PRO A 88 -10.10 -14.40 -7.71
C PRO A 88 -9.77 -15.51 -6.70
N ALA A 89 -9.52 -16.75 -7.15
CA ALA A 89 -9.14 -17.84 -6.26
C ALA A 89 -7.78 -17.60 -5.61
N TRP A 90 -6.80 -17.12 -6.38
CA TRP A 90 -5.47 -16.76 -5.87
C TRP A 90 -5.53 -15.54 -4.95
N ILE A 91 -6.30 -14.52 -5.33
CA ILE A 91 -6.51 -13.30 -4.52
C ILE A 91 -7.17 -13.66 -3.18
N ALA A 92 -8.25 -14.44 -3.20
CA ALA A 92 -8.94 -14.87 -1.98
C ALA A 92 -8.02 -15.71 -1.07
N SER A 93 -7.22 -16.61 -1.66
CA SER A 93 -6.27 -17.41 -0.89
C SER A 93 -5.21 -16.56 -0.20
N ALA A 94 -4.70 -15.53 -0.88
CA ALA A 94 -3.70 -14.64 -0.31
C ALA A 94 -4.25 -13.73 0.78
N ARG A 95 -5.45 -13.17 0.57
CA ARG A 95 -6.17 -12.38 1.57
C ARG A 95 -6.49 -13.20 2.82
N LEU A 96 -6.81 -14.48 2.66
CA LEU A 96 -7.00 -15.37 3.81
C LEU A 96 -5.70 -15.49 4.63
N GLU A 97 -4.55 -15.73 3.99
CA GLU A 97 -3.28 -15.84 4.71
C GLU A 97 -2.81 -14.51 5.31
N GLU A 98 -3.17 -13.38 4.69
CA GLU A 98 -2.95 -12.04 5.25
C GLU A 98 -3.74 -11.82 6.56
N VAL A 99 -5.04 -12.14 6.57
CA VAL A 99 -5.89 -12.04 7.77
C VAL A 99 -5.37 -12.94 8.90
N VAL A 100 -4.82 -14.10 8.55
CA VAL A 100 -4.20 -15.04 9.51
C VAL A 100 -2.84 -14.55 10.02
N GLY A 101 -2.27 -13.49 9.44
CA GLY A 101 -0.96 -12.93 9.80
C GLY A 101 0.23 -13.61 9.13
N LYS A 102 0.01 -14.53 8.19
CA LYS A 102 1.06 -15.25 7.45
C LYS A 102 1.40 -14.55 6.13
N LEU A 103 1.89 -13.32 6.23
CA LEU A 103 2.20 -12.47 5.07
C LEU A 103 3.18 -13.11 4.08
N GLN A 104 4.19 -13.85 4.57
CA GLN A 104 5.17 -14.48 3.67
C GLN A 104 4.55 -15.58 2.79
N VAL A 105 3.60 -16.35 3.34
CA VAL A 105 2.86 -17.37 2.58
C VAL A 105 1.92 -16.69 1.58
N ALA A 106 1.22 -15.62 1.99
CA ALA A 106 0.38 -14.83 1.10
C ALA A 106 1.17 -14.27 -0.11
N ARG A 107 2.36 -13.72 0.15
CA ARG A 107 3.26 -13.19 -0.88
C ARG A 107 3.70 -14.26 -1.87
N HIS A 108 4.18 -15.40 -1.37
CA HIS A 108 4.59 -16.52 -2.22
C HIS A 108 3.43 -17.01 -3.10
N LEU A 109 2.24 -17.17 -2.52
CA LEU A 109 1.07 -17.67 -3.22
C LEU A 109 0.60 -16.74 -4.35
N ILE A 110 0.65 -15.42 -4.13
CA ILE A 110 0.31 -14.45 -5.18
C ILE A 110 1.35 -14.44 -6.29
N MET A 111 2.64 -14.57 -5.97
CA MET A 111 3.68 -14.65 -7.00
C MET A 111 3.50 -15.90 -7.87
N GLU A 112 3.18 -17.04 -7.27
CA GLU A 112 2.82 -18.27 -8.00
C GLU A 112 1.57 -18.05 -8.89
N GLY A 113 0.58 -17.34 -8.35
CA GLY A 113 -0.60 -16.91 -9.11
C GLY A 113 -0.22 -16.07 -10.33
N CYS A 114 0.63 -15.05 -10.16
CA CYS A 114 1.07 -14.13 -11.22
C CYS A 114 1.82 -14.86 -12.35
N GLU A 115 2.60 -15.88 -12.02
CA GLU A 115 3.29 -16.71 -13.02
C GLU A 115 2.31 -17.54 -13.83
N LYS A 116 1.30 -18.13 -13.17
CA LYS A 116 0.25 -18.93 -13.79
C LYS A 116 -0.72 -18.09 -14.63
N ASN A 117 -1.01 -16.87 -14.19
CA ASN A 117 -1.90 -15.94 -14.88
C ASN A 117 -1.29 -14.54 -15.07
N LYS A 118 -0.48 -14.42 -16.13
CA LYS A 118 0.17 -13.15 -16.48
C LYS A 118 -0.78 -12.07 -17.00
N LYS A 119 -2.01 -12.43 -17.41
CA LYS A 119 -2.96 -11.53 -18.08
C LYS A 119 -3.89 -10.79 -17.13
N SER A 120 -4.00 -11.19 -15.86
CA SER A 120 -4.95 -10.57 -14.94
C SER A 120 -4.37 -9.36 -14.23
N GLU A 121 -4.96 -8.19 -14.45
CA GLU A 121 -4.60 -6.93 -13.82
C GLU A 121 -4.77 -6.96 -12.28
N ASP A 122 -5.91 -7.48 -11.80
CA ASP A 122 -6.23 -7.45 -10.36
C ASP A 122 -5.26 -8.26 -9.51
N MET A 123 -4.71 -9.34 -10.06
CA MET A 123 -3.71 -10.17 -9.39
C MET A 123 -2.39 -9.42 -9.21
N TRP A 124 -1.93 -8.73 -10.26
CA TRP A 124 -0.73 -7.89 -10.18
C TRP A 124 -0.94 -6.73 -9.21
N LEU A 125 -2.12 -6.10 -9.19
CA LEU A 125 -2.44 -5.04 -8.22
C LEU A 125 -2.43 -5.55 -6.78
N GLU A 126 -2.96 -6.74 -6.52
CA GLU A 126 -2.93 -7.37 -5.20
C GLU A 126 -1.49 -7.74 -4.80
N ALA A 127 -0.70 -8.27 -5.74
CA ALA A 127 0.72 -8.60 -5.52
C ALA A 127 1.49 -7.37 -5.03
N VAL A 128 1.28 -6.24 -5.69
CA VAL A 128 1.90 -4.97 -5.36
C VAL A 128 1.48 -4.46 -3.98
N ARG A 129 0.22 -4.67 -3.59
CA ARG A 129 -0.29 -4.26 -2.28
C ARG A 129 0.34 -5.06 -1.12
N LEU A 130 0.57 -6.35 -1.32
CA LEU A 130 1.08 -7.26 -0.27
C LEU A 130 2.59 -7.16 -0.04
N HIS A 131 3.32 -6.66 -1.03
CA HIS A 131 4.78 -6.61 -1.00
C HIS A 131 5.30 -5.24 -0.52
N PRO A 132 6.44 -5.21 0.19
CA PRO A 132 7.14 -3.97 0.51
C PRO A 132 7.48 -3.17 -0.76
N PRO A 133 7.60 -1.82 -0.67
CA PRO A 133 7.75 -0.94 -1.83
C PRO A 133 8.96 -1.29 -2.71
N GLU A 134 10.07 -1.72 -2.11
CA GLU A 134 11.28 -2.08 -2.88
C GLU A 134 11.06 -3.30 -3.77
N THR A 135 10.40 -4.34 -3.25
CA THR A 135 10.02 -5.51 -4.04
C THR A 135 8.87 -5.22 -4.99
N ALA A 136 7.96 -4.32 -4.61
CA ALA A 136 6.82 -3.94 -5.42
C ALA A 136 7.27 -3.29 -6.76
N LYS A 137 8.34 -2.50 -6.77
CA LYS A 137 8.91 -1.93 -8.01
C LYS A 137 9.27 -3.01 -9.04
N ALA A 138 9.92 -4.09 -8.60
CA ALA A 138 10.27 -5.21 -9.48
C ALA A 138 9.03 -5.96 -9.98
N ILE A 139 8.04 -6.18 -9.10
CA ILE A 139 6.77 -6.83 -9.45
C ILE A 139 6.00 -6.01 -10.48
N VAL A 140 5.93 -4.69 -10.30
CA VAL A 140 5.27 -3.79 -11.24
C VAL A 140 5.98 -3.74 -12.58
N ALA A 141 7.31 -3.71 -12.59
CA ALA A 141 8.07 -3.77 -13.85
C ALA A 141 7.75 -5.04 -14.65
N ASN A 142 7.56 -6.17 -13.96
CA ASN A 142 7.11 -7.42 -14.58
C ASN A 142 5.64 -7.35 -15.02
N ALA A 143 4.76 -6.76 -14.21
CA ALA A 143 3.35 -6.59 -14.52
C ALA A 143 3.13 -5.73 -15.78
N VAL A 144 3.84 -4.60 -15.89
CA VAL A 144 3.80 -3.71 -17.06
C VAL A 144 4.34 -4.40 -18.31
N ARG A 145 5.38 -5.24 -18.17
CA ARG A 145 5.90 -6.04 -19.31
C ARG A 145 4.88 -7.07 -19.78
N ALA A 146 4.13 -7.67 -18.86
CA ALA A 146 3.08 -8.62 -19.19
C ALA A 146 1.84 -7.93 -19.79
N MET A 147 1.48 -6.75 -19.27
CA MET A 147 0.27 -6.01 -19.61
C MET A 147 0.57 -4.52 -19.83
N PRO A 148 1.11 -4.14 -20.99
CA PRO A 148 1.50 -2.75 -21.27
C PRO A 148 0.30 -1.81 -21.45
N HIS A 149 -0.88 -2.35 -21.79
CA HIS A 149 -2.09 -1.57 -22.06
C HIS A 149 -3.01 -1.35 -20.84
N SER A 150 -2.60 -1.75 -19.64
CA SER A 150 -3.40 -1.57 -18.42
C SER A 150 -3.13 -0.21 -17.76
N VAL A 151 -4.16 0.64 -17.74
CA VAL A 151 -4.09 1.97 -17.11
C VAL A 151 -3.95 1.87 -15.60
N ARG A 152 -4.63 0.93 -14.92
CA ARG A 152 -4.58 0.87 -13.45
C ARG A 152 -3.21 0.41 -12.96
N LEU A 153 -2.53 -0.47 -13.70
CA LEU A 153 -1.15 -0.84 -13.40
C LEU A 153 -0.22 0.36 -13.49
N TRP A 154 -0.27 1.13 -14.57
CA TRP A 154 0.55 2.34 -14.72
C TRP A 154 0.31 3.38 -13.63
N MET A 155 -0.96 3.60 -13.25
CA MET A 155 -1.29 4.46 -12.11
C MET A 155 -0.68 3.92 -10.82
N LYS A 156 -0.79 2.61 -10.58
CA LYS A 156 -0.23 1.99 -9.39
C LYS A 156 1.31 2.05 -9.36
N THR A 157 1.97 1.91 -10.51
CA THR A 157 3.42 2.13 -10.66
C THR A 157 3.82 3.52 -10.16
N ALA A 158 3.10 4.54 -10.61
CA ALA A 158 3.41 5.92 -10.26
C ALA A 158 3.15 6.23 -8.76
N GLU A 159 2.21 5.54 -8.12
CA GLU A 159 1.98 5.68 -6.67
C GLU A 159 3.12 5.13 -5.82
N ILE A 160 3.80 4.07 -6.28
CA ILE A 160 4.88 3.40 -5.53
C ILE A 160 6.17 4.20 -5.61
N GLU A 161 6.40 4.91 -6.72
CA GLU A 161 7.56 5.78 -6.83
C GLU A 161 7.43 6.96 -5.88
N THR A 162 8.50 7.28 -5.16
CA THR A 162 8.53 8.43 -4.25
C THR A 162 9.05 9.68 -4.95
N ASP A 163 10.01 9.50 -5.87
CA ASP A 163 10.63 10.59 -6.62
C ASP A 163 9.72 11.10 -7.77
N LEU A 164 9.58 12.42 -7.86
CA LEU A 164 8.81 13.10 -8.91
C LEU A 164 9.40 12.85 -10.30
N LYS A 165 10.74 12.82 -10.43
CA LYS A 165 11.36 12.58 -11.75
C LYS A 165 11.09 11.15 -12.23
N ALA A 166 11.16 10.17 -11.33
CA ALA A 166 10.77 8.79 -11.60
C ALA A 166 9.30 8.68 -12.02
N LYS A 167 8.37 9.33 -11.28
CA LYS A 167 6.94 9.37 -11.65
C LYS A 167 6.71 9.92 -13.05
N LYS A 168 7.31 11.06 -13.39
CA LYS A 168 7.22 11.66 -14.73
C LYS A 168 7.70 10.70 -15.81
N LYS A 169 8.82 10.00 -15.58
CA LYS A 169 9.34 9.00 -16.51
C LYS A 169 8.40 7.80 -16.69
N VAL A 170 7.75 7.35 -15.62
CA VAL A 170 6.75 6.28 -15.67
C VAL A 170 5.55 6.71 -16.51
N PHE A 171 5.00 7.90 -16.28
CA PHE A 171 3.86 8.39 -17.06
C PHE A 171 4.21 8.60 -18.53
N ARG A 172 5.40 9.10 -18.87
CA ARG A 172 5.82 9.21 -20.28
C ARG A 172 5.85 7.85 -20.97
N LYS A 173 6.41 6.82 -20.32
CA LYS A 173 6.38 5.44 -20.83
C LYS A 173 4.95 4.89 -20.92
N ALA A 174 4.08 5.22 -19.96
CA ALA A 174 2.69 4.80 -19.98
C ALA A 174 1.94 5.41 -21.17
N LEU A 175 2.17 6.68 -21.47
CA LEU A 175 1.56 7.40 -22.58
C LEU A 175 2.07 6.94 -23.96
N GLU A 176 3.32 6.47 -24.05
CA GLU A 176 3.81 5.80 -25.25
C GLU A 176 3.06 4.49 -25.55
N GLN A 177 2.67 3.74 -24.52
CA GLN A 177 1.94 2.49 -24.67
C GLN A 177 0.41 2.69 -24.79
N ILE A 178 -0.13 3.73 -24.14
CA ILE A 178 -1.57 4.02 -24.05
C ILE A 178 -1.82 5.52 -24.24
N PRO A 179 -1.82 6.02 -25.50
CA PRO A 179 -2.07 7.43 -25.77
C PRO A 179 -3.55 7.82 -25.61
N THR A 180 -4.48 6.86 -25.58
CA THR A 180 -5.93 7.10 -25.56
C THR A 180 -6.52 7.30 -24.16
N SER A 181 -5.73 7.12 -23.10
CA SER A 181 -6.25 7.16 -21.74
C SER A 181 -6.21 8.57 -21.15
N VAL A 182 -7.38 9.20 -21.06
CA VAL A 182 -7.57 10.51 -20.41
C VAL A 182 -7.06 10.51 -18.96
N ARG A 183 -7.23 9.40 -18.23
CA ARG A 183 -6.81 9.30 -16.83
C ARG A 183 -5.30 9.39 -16.68
N LEU A 184 -4.54 8.78 -17.58
CA LEU A 184 -3.07 8.88 -17.58
C LEU A 184 -2.60 10.28 -17.94
N TRP A 185 -3.26 10.91 -18.92
CA TRP A 185 -2.96 12.29 -19.29
C TRP A 185 -3.16 13.25 -18.12
N LYS A 186 -4.31 13.19 -17.43
CA LYS A 186 -4.58 14.04 -16.26
C LYS A 186 -3.51 13.87 -15.17
N ALA A 187 -3.23 12.62 -14.80
CA ALA A 187 -2.23 12.32 -13.78
C ALA A 187 -0.80 12.77 -14.18
N ALA A 188 -0.47 12.73 -15.47
CA ALA A 188 0.81 13.23 -15.97
C ALA A 188 0.87 14.77 -15.91
N ILE A 189 -0.21 15.45 -16.29
CA ILE A 189 -0.30 16.91 -16.32
C ILE A 189 -0.23 17.50 -14.91
N GLU A 190 -0.88 16.88 -13.93
CA GLU A 190 -0.85 17.31 -12.52
C GLU A 190 0.56 17.34 -11.91
N LEU A 191 1.52 16.62 -12.49
CA LEU A 191 2.90 16.57 -12.01
C LEU A 191 3.84 17.57 -12.71
N GLU A 192 3.41 18.19 -13.80
CA GLU A 192 4.27 19.03 -14.64
C GLU A 192 4.03 20.53 -14.40
N GLU A 193 5.06 21.31 -14.67
CA GLU A 193 5.00 22.78 -14.58
C GLU A 193 4.10 23.35 -15.70
N PRO A 194 3.52 24.56 -15.55
CA PRO A 194 2.51 25.08 -16.48
C PRO A 194 2.96 25.13 -17.95
N ASP A 195 4.24 25.41 -18.21
CA ASP A 195 4.77 25.45 -19.58
C ASP A 195 4.86 24.06 -20.22
N ASP A 196 5.34 23.07 -19.46
CA ASP A 196 5.44 21.68 -19.92
C ASP A 196 4.06 21.02 -20.01
N ALA A 197 3.18 21.34 -19.06
CA ALA A 197 1.79 20.92 -19.03
C ALA A 197 1.04 21.37 -20.29
N ARG A 198 1.30 22.58 -20.79
CA ARG A 198 0.72 23.07 -22.07
C ARG A 198 1.13 22.18 -23.24
N VAL A 199 2.42 21.86 -23.37
CA VAL A 199 2.92 21.01 -24.48
C VAL A 199 2.31 19.61 -24.40
N LEU A 200 2.24 19.04 -23.19
CA LEU A 200 1.60 17.74 -22.94
C LEU A 200 0.10 17.77 -23.25
N LEU A 201 -0.61 18.84 -22.86
CA LEU A 201 -2.03 19.03 -23.12
C LEU A 201 -2.32 19.08 -24.63
N THR A 202 -1.50 19.78 -25.42
CA THR A 202 -1.67 19.83 -26.88
C THR A 202 -1.59 18.45 -27.52
N ARG A 203 -0.63 17.61 -27.09
CA ARG A 203 -0.57 16.21 -27.53
C ARG A 203 -1.75 15.39 -26.98
N ALA A 204 -2.17 15.66 -25.75
CA ALA A 204 -3.28 14.95 -25.12
C ALA A 204 -4.60 15.15 -25.87
N VAL A 205 -4.90 16.39 -26.31
CA VAL A 205 -6.14 16.69 -27.05
C VAL A 205 -6.14 16.10 -28.46
N GLU A 206 -4.97 15.93 -29.10
CA GLU A 206 -4.84 15.23 -30.37
C GLU A 206 -5.10 13.73 -30.23
N CYS A 207 -4.57 13.10 -29.17
CA CYS A 207 -4.80 11.68 -28.92
C CYS A 207 -6.19 11.38 -28.33
N CYS A 208 -6.76 12.30 -27.55
CA CYS A 208 -8.02 12.15 -26.81
C CYS A 208 -8.99 13.29 -27.14
N SER A 209 -9.39 13.41 -28.41
CA SER A 209 -10.26 14.49 -28.89
C SER A 209 -11.66 14.50 -28.26
N SER A 210 -12.13 13.37 -27.70
CA SER A 210 -13.44 13.24 -27.05
C SER A 210 -13.49 13.78 -25.61
N SER A 211 -12.36 14.17 -25.01
CA SER A 211 -12.32 14.58 -23.60
C SER A 211 -12.46 16.09 -23.43
N THR A 212 -13.61 16.53 -22.95
CA THR A 212 -13.92 17.95 -22.75
C THR A 212 -13.01 18.59 -21.70
N GLU A 213 -12.70 17.85 -20.63
CA GLU A 213 -11.85 18.33 -19.54
C GLU A 213 -10.43 18.69 -19.98
N LEU A 214 -9.85 17.93 -20.92
CA LEU A 214 -8.51 18.22 -21.44
C LEU A 214 -8.51 19.50 -22.29
N TRP A 215 -9.54 19.69 -23.12
CA TRP A 215 -9.74 20.92 -23.89
C TRP A 215 -9.89 22.15 -23.00
N LEU A 216 -10.67 22.03 -21.92
CA LEU A 216 -10.89 23.12 -20.96
C LEU A 216 -9.63 23.44 -20.16
N ALA A 217 -8.86 22.43 -19.76
CA ALA A 217 -7.58 22.63 -19.10
C ALA A 217 -6.61 23.37 -20.03
N LEU A 218 -6.50 22.95 -21.29
CA LEU A 218 -5.64 23.59 -22.29
C LEU A 218 -6.02 25.06 -22.50
N ALA A 219 -7.30 25.35 -22.67
CA ALA A 219 -7.79 26.71 -22.86
C ALA A 219 -7.52 27.64 -21.65
N ARG A 220 -7.39 27.10 -20.43
CA ARG A 220 -7.05 27.88 -19.23
C ARG A 220 -5.56 28.19 -19.10
N LEU A 221 -4.69 27.31 -19.61
CA LEU A 221 -3.24 27.50 -19.56
C LEU A 221 -2.70 28.35 -20.72
N GLU A 222 -3.42 28.43 -21.84
CA GLU A 222 -2.96 29.16 -23.02
C GLU A 222 -3.28 30.65 -23.01
N THR A 223 -2.58 31.40 -23.87
CA THR A 223 -2.91 32.78 -24.19
C THR A 223 -4.25 32.88 -24.93
N TYR A 224 -4.93 34.02 -24.80
CA TYR A 224 -6.27 34.24 -25.37
C TYR A 224 -6.40 33.83 -26.85
N GLU A 225 -5.43 34.20 -27.70
CA GLU A 225 -5.49 33.92 -29.14
C GLU A 225 -5.43 32.43 -29.46
N ASN A 226 -4.60 31.68 -28.73
CA ASN A 226 -4.48 30.25 -28.90
C ASN A 226 -5.63 29.51 -28.23
N ALA A 227 -6.06 29.95 -27.04
CA ALA A 227 -7.24 29.43 -26.36
C ALA A 227 -8.49 29.52 -27.24
N ARG A 228 -8.67 30.60 -28.01
CA ARG A 228 -9.78 30.73 -28.98
C ARG A 228 -9.68 29.70 -30.11
N LYS A 229 -8.48 29.45 -30.65
CA LYS A 229 -8.26 28.40 -31.68
C LYS A 229 -8.54 27.01 -31.12
N VAL A 230 -8.10 26.74 -29.90
CA VAL A 230 -8.29 25.48 -29.19
C VAL A 230 -9.77 25.23 -28.92
N LEU A 231 -10.50 26.23 -28.41
CA LEU A 231 -11.93 26.09 -28.14
C LEU A 231 -12.74 25.92 -29.44
N ASN A 232 -12.32 26.53 -30.55
CA ASN A 232 -12.93 26.27 -31.85
C ASN A 232 -12.68 24.83 -32.33
N LYS A 233 -11.45 24.31 -32.22
CA LYS A 233 -11.15 22.89 -32.50
C LYS A 233 -11.94 21.95 -31.58
N ALA A 234 -12.06 22.29 -30.30
CA ALA A 234 -12.82 21.51 -29.34
C ALA A 234 -14.31 21.43 -29.72
N ARG A 235 -14.90 22.51 -30.25
CA ARG A 235 -16.29 22.54 -30.75
C ARG A 235 -16.50 21.65 -31.97
N GLU A 236 -15.52 21.56 -32.86
CA GLU A 236 -15.59 20.66 -34.03
C GLU A 236 -15.61 19.19 -33.61
N HIS A 237 -14.81 18.82 -32.60
CA HIS A 237 -14.76 17.46 -32.08
C HIS A 237 -15.91 17.11 -31.13
N ILE A 238 -16.39 18.08 -30.33
CA ILE A 238 -17.41 17.88 -29.31
C ILE A 238 -18.46 19.00 -29.38
N PRO A 239 -19.40 18.93 -30.35
CA PRO A 239 -20.43 19.94 -30.49
C PRO A 239 -21.50 19.88 -29.39
N THR A 240 -21.65 18.74 -28.71
CA THR A 240 -22.72 18.47 -27.74
C THR A 240 -22.45 19.01 -26.34
N ASP A 241 -21.20 19.35 -26.00
CA ASP A 241 -20.87 19.79 -24.64
C ASP A 241 -21.02 21.30 -24.46
N ARG A 242 -21.97 21.67 -23.60
CA ARG A 242 -22.23 23.07 -23.19
C ARG A 242 -21.05 23.69 -22.45
N GLN A 243 -20.19 22.91 -21.79
CA GLN A 243 -19.09 23.45 -20.98
C GLN A 243 -18.07 24.18 -21.85
N ILE A 244 -17.85 23.73 -23.09
CA ILE A 244 -16.94 24.38 -24.04
C ILE A 244 -17.49 25.75 -24.44
N TRP A 245 -18.80 25.85 -24.67
CA TRP A 245 -19.47 27.12 -24.97
C TRP A 245 -19.41 28.11 -23.81
N LEU A 246 -19.68 27.65 -22.59
CA LEU A 246 -19.58 28.47 -21.37
C LEU A 246 -18.14 28.94 -21.13
N CYS A 247 -17.15 28.08 -21.35
CA CYS A 247 -15.76 28.46 -21.16
C CYS A 247 -15.30 29.47 -22.21
N ALA A 248 -15.77 29.36 -23.46
CA ALA A 248 -15.53 30.36 -24.49
C ALA A 248 -16.21 31.70 -24.18
N ALA A 249 -17.45 31.68 -23.69
CA ALA A 249 -18.13 32.88 -23.22
C ALA A 249 -17.35 33.57 -22.09
N ARG A 250 -16.90 32.79 -21.09
CA ARG A 250 -16.06 33.31 -20.00
C ARG A 250 -14.75 33.91 -20.52
N LEU A 251 -14.10 33.28 -21.50
CA LEU A 251 -12.86 33.81 -22.09
C LEU A 251 -13.10 35.19 -22.74
N GLU A 252 -14.18 35.35 -23.50
CA GLU A 252 -14.53 36.64 -24.14
C GLU A 252 -14.96 37.70 -23.11
N GLU A 253 -15.62 37.28 -22.03
CA GLU A 253 -16.02 38.15 -20.92
C GLU A 253 -14.81 38.75 -20.19
N THR A 254 -13.76 37.97 -19.92
CA THR A 254 -12.55 38.47 -19.24
C THR A 254 -11.86 39.61 -19.99
N ARG A 255 -12.10 39.73 -21.31
CA ARG A 255 -11.56 40.80 -22.16
C ARG A 255 -12.55 41.94 -22.41
N GLY A 256 -13.77 41.86 -21.88
CA GLY A 256 -14.81 42.88 -22.01
C GLY A 256 -15.62 42.85 -23.31
N GLN A 257 -15.53 41.77 -24.11
CA GLN A 257 -16.23 41.63 -25.40
C GLN A 257 -17.67 41.09 -25.21
N LYS A 258 -18.54 41.85 -24.55
CA LYS A 258 -19.91 41.42 -24.20
C LYS A 258 -20.78 41.04 -25.41
N ASP A 259 -20.66 41.77 -26.51
CA ASP A 259 -21.42 41.49 -27.75
C ASP A 259 -21.07 40.13 -28.39
N MET A 260 -19.86 39.62 -28.12
CA MET A 260 -19.45 38.30 -28.59
C MET A 260 -19.96 37.21 -27.65
N VAL A 261 -20.04 37.49 -26.34
CA VAL A 261 -20.60 36.58 -25.33
C VAL A 261 -22.06 36.27 -25.64
N ASP A 262 -22.89 37.28 -25.88
CA ASP A 262 -24.31 37.08 -26.17
C ASP A 262 -24.52 36.25 -27.45
N ARG A 263 -23.69 36.47 -28.47
CA ARG A 263 -23.70 35.67 -29.71
C ARG A 263 -23.24 34.22 -29.51
N ILE A 264 -22.37 33.96 -28.54
CA ILE A 264 -21.91 32.60 -28.21
C ILE A 264 -22.96 31.86 -27.38
N VAL A 265 -23.69 32.56 -26.50
CA VAL A 265 -24.72 31.96 -25.63
C VAL A 265 -26.04 31.71 -26.38
N GLN A 266 -26.34 32.49 -27.41
CA GLN A 266 -27.53 32.30 -28.25
C GLN A 266 -27.44 31.13 -29.24
N LYS A 267 -26.25 30.58 -29.46
CA LYS A 267 -25.99 29.43 -30.35
C LYS A 267 -26.04 28.12 -29.58
#